data_AF-A0A1E1WY52-F1
#
_entry.id   AF-A0A1E1WY52-F1
#
_cell.length_a   1.000
_cell.length_b   1.000
_cell.length_c   1.000
_cell.angle_alpha   90.00
_cell.angle_beta   90.00
_cell.angle_gamma   90.00
#
_symmetry.space_group_name_H-M   'P 1'
#
loop_
_entity.id
_entity.type
_entity.pdbx_description
1 polymer ?
#
loop_
_entity_poly.entity_id
_entity_poly.type
_entity_poly.pdbx_seq_one_letter_code
_entity_poly.pdbx_strand_id
1 'polypeptide(L)'
;LSEDLMDVARRELGETPDVKEAALSQLRQLIAGEPLLECPLDEDFLVKFLRGRKYDVDCAFKNIKKYFKARMEHPQMFQGLTPQSIPFDTTCRKHRLLTVSRKNDPEGRVAAMLNIGAWNANICSLNDLF
;
A
#
# COMPACT_ATOMS: atom_id res chain seq x y z
N LEU A 1 -10.10 -14.07 4.19
CA LEU A 1 -10.69 -13.03 5.07
C LEU A 1 -11.57 -13.75 6.08
N SER A 2 -11.67 -13.29 7.34
CA SER A 2 -12.71 -13.79 8.23
C SER A 2 -14.10 -13.41 7.71
N GLU A 3 -15.14 -14.11 8.13
CA GLU A 3 -16.52 -13.80 7.73
C GLU A 3 -16.89 -12.34 8.01
N ASP A 4 -16.57 -11.84 9.21
CA ASP A 4 -16.79 -10.44 9.58
C ASP A 4 -16.15 -9.45 8.59
N LEU A 5 -14.91 -9.72 8.16
CA LEU A 5 -14.20 -8.85 7.22
C LEU A 5 -14.74 -8.96 5.79
N MET A 6 -15.27 -10.13 5.40
CA MET A 6 -15.95 -10.29 4.12
C MET A 6 -17.25 -9.48 4.11
N ASP A 7 -18.00 -9.48 5.20
CA ASP A 7 -19.22 -8.68 5.33
C ASP A 7 -18.94 -7.18 5.31
N VAL A 8 -17.89 -6.72 6.01
CA VAL A 8 -17.44 -5.33 5.93
C VAL A 8 -17.04 -4.96 4.49
N ALA A 9 -16.24 -5.80 3.82
CA ALA A 9 -15.83 -5.55 2.43
C ALA A 9 -17.02 -5.46 1.48
N ARG A 10 -17.99 -6.37 1.61
CA ARG A 10 -19.24 -6.33 0.84
C ARG A 10 -20.01 -5.04 1.08
N ARG A 11 -20.16 -4.64 2.34
CA ARG A 11 -21.02 -3.51 2.73
C ARG A 11 -20.38 -2.15 2.45
N GLU A 12 -19.07 -2.02 2.60
CA GLU A 12 -18.35 -0.74 2.51
C GLU A 12 -17.67 -0.51 1.15
N LEU A 13 -17.27 -1.59 0.48
CA LEU A 13 -16.57 -1.57 -0.80
C LEU A 13 -17.42 -2.08 -1.96
N GLY A 14 -18.58 -2.69 -1.69
CA GLY A 14 -19.38 -3.38 -2.70
C GLY A 14 -18.73 -4.68 -3.19
N GLU A 15 -17.79 -5.25 -2.42
CA GLU A 15 -17.04 -6.43 -2.84
C GLU A 15 -17.89 -7.69 -2.78
N THR A 16 -18.22 -8.24 -3.95
CA THR A 16 -18.78 -9.59 -4.12
C THR A 16 -17.88 -10.42 -5.04
N PRO A 17 -18.02 -11.76 -5.09
CA PRO A 17 -17.25 -12.59 -6.02
C PRO A 17 -17.37 -12.11 -7.47
N ASP A 18 -18.60 -11.82 -7.94
CA ASP A 18 -18.86 -11.39 -9.31
C ASP A 18 -18.26 -10.00 -9.61
N VAL A 19 -18.44 -9.03 -8.69
CA VAL A 19 -17.88 -7.68 -8.83
C VAL A 19 -16.35 -7.76 -8.86
N LYS A 20 -15.76 -8.60 -8.01
CA LYS A 20 -14.31 -8.78 -7.96
C LYS A 20 -13.77 -9.36 -9.26
N GLU A 21 -14.39 -10.43 -9.78
CA GLU A 21 -13.97 -11.06 -11.03
C GLU A 21 -14.11 -10.09 -12.22
N ALA A 22 -15.24 -9.42 -12.35
CA ALA A 22 -15.49 -8.45 -13.42
C ALA A 22 -14.48 -7.28 -13.37
N ALA A 23 -14.26 -6.70 -12.18
CA ALA A 23 -13.34 -5.58 -12.00
C ALA A 23 -11.88 -5.98 -12.25
N LEU A 24 -11.46 -7.19 -11.84
CA LEU A 24 -10.13 -7.71 -12.15
C LEU A 24 -9.92 -7.90 -13.64
N SER A 25 -10.92 -8.46 -14.33
CA SER A 25 -10.86 -8.64 -15.79
C SER A 25 -10.71 -7.29 -16.51
N GLN A 26 -11.56 -6.32 -16.17
CA GLN A 26 -11.52 -4.98 -16.77
C GLN A 26 -10.21 -4.26 -16.45
N LEU A 27 -9.72 -4.34 -15.21
CA LEU A 27 -8.47 -3.70 -14.82
C LEU A 27 -7.26 -4.29 -15.56
N ARG A 28 -7.23 -5.62 -15.75
CA ARG A 28 -6.18 -6.30 -16.54
C ARG A 28 -6.21 -5.84 -18.00
N GLN A 29 -7.40 -5.66 -18.58
CA GLN A 29 -7.54 -5.14 -19.95
C GLN A 29 -6.98 -3.71 -20.06
N LEU A 30 -7.30 -2.83 -19.10
CA LEU A 30 -6.76 -1.46 -19.09
C LEU A 30 -5.23 -1.45 -18.97
N ILE A 31 -4.67 -2.30 -18.12
CA ILE A 31 -3.20 -2.42 -17.96
C ILE A 31 -2.56 -2.96 -19.26
N ALA A 32 -3.16 -3.97 -19.89
CA ALA A 32 -2.67 -4.49 -21.18
C ALA A 32 -2.68 -3.44 -22.30
N GLY A 33 -3.55 -2.43 -22.18
CA GLY A 33 -3.59 -1.26 -23.08
C GLY A 33 -2.47 -0.23 -22.87
N GLU A 34 -1.62 -0.38 -21.84
CA GLU A 34 -0.49 0.51 -21.55
C GLU A 34 0.84 -0.25 -21.58
N PRO A 35 1.47 -0.45 -22.76
CA PRO A 35 2.66 -1.31 -22.89
C PRO A 35 3.88 -0.86 -22.09
N LEU A 36 3.94 0.42 -21.70
CA LEU A 36 5.04 1.00 -20.91
C LEU A 36 4.83 0.82 -19.40
N LEU A 37 3.66 0.33 -18.96
CA LEU A 37 3.34 0.12 -17.56
C LEU A 37 3.67 -1.33 -17.16
N GLU A 38 4.83 -1.53 -16.55
CA GLU A 38 5.24 -2.81 -15.98
C GLU A 38 4.52 -3.07 -14.66
N CYS A 39 3.27 -3.53 -14.73
CA CYS A 39 2.42 -3.80 -13.56
C CYS A 39 2.15 -5.31 -13.41
N PRO A 40 2.36 -5.91 -12.22
CA PRO A 40 1.92 -7.27 -11.92
C PRO A 40 0.40 -7.42 -12.12
N LEU A 41 0.00 -8.56 -12.68
CA LEU A 41 -1.41 -8.85 -12.99
C LEU A 41 -2.06 -9.86 -12.02
N ASP A 42 -1.30 -10.28 -11.01
CA ASP A 42 -1.76 -11.17 -9.95
C ASP A 42 -2.94 -10.56 -9.21
N GLU A 43 -3.94 -11.40 -8.90
CA GLU A 43 -5.13 -10.97 -8.16
C GLU A 43 -4.77 -10.29 -6.83
N ASP A 44 -3.87 -10.89 -6.05
CA ASP A 44 -3.44 -10.37 -4.75
C ASP A 44 -2.75 -9.00 -4.82
N PHE A 45 -2.19 -8.64 -5.97
CA PHE A 45 -1.64 -7.31 -6.21
C PHE A 45 -2.74 -6.33 -6.58
N LEU A 46 -3.54 -6.66 -7.60
CA LEU A 46 -4.55 -5.77 -8.16
C LEU A 46 -5.71 -5.47 -7.19
N VAL A 47 -6.13 -6.46 -6.39
CA VAL A 47 -7.22 -6.29 -5.42
C VAL A 47 -6.92 -5.20 -4.40
N LYS A 48 -5.64 -4.95 -4.06
CA LYS A 48 -5.25 -3.84 -3.15
C LYS A 48 -5.67 -2.48 -3.71
N PHE A 49 -5.51 -2.27 -5.01
CA PHE A 49 -5.88 -1.02 -5.67
C PHE A 49 -7.39 -0.92 -5.85
N LEU A 50 -8.06 -2.03 -6.19
CA LEU A 50 -9.52 -2.10 -6.32
C LEU A 50 -10.21 -1.80 -4.98
N ARG A 51 -9.80 -2.46 -3.89
CA ARG A 51 -10.35 -2.19 -2.54
C ARG A 51 -10.11 -0.74 -2.12
N GLY A 52 -8.91 -0.21 -2.36
CA GLY A 52 -8.58 1.19 -2.06
C GLY A 52 -9.39 2.23 -2.85
N ARG A 53 -10.14 1.80 -3.87
CA ARG A 53 -11.04 2.62 -4.69
C ARG A 53 -12.46 2.07 -4.74
N LYS A 54 -12.86 1.21 -3.80
CA LYS A 54 -14.21 0.63 -3.70
C LYS A 54 -14.69 0.01 -5.03
N TYR A 55 -13.79 -0.72 -5.68
CA TYR A 55 -14.02 -1.38 -6.98
C TYR A 55 -14.34 -0.45 -8.16
N ASP A 56 -14.09 0.87 -8.04
CA ASP A 56 -14.01 1.76 -9.20
C ASP A 56 -12.73 1.45 -9.99
N VAL A 57 -12.90 0.76 -11.12
CA VAL A 57 -11.81 0.26 -11.96
C VAL A 57 -10.98 1.38 -12.56
N ASP A 58 -11.60 2.46 -13.02
CA ASP A 58 -10.90 3.59 -13.64
C ASP A 58 -10.07 4.36 -12.60
N CYS A 59 -10.63 4.56 -11.41
CA CYS A 59 -9.91 5.16 -10.30
C CYS A 59 -8.76 4.26 -9.80
N ALA A 60 -8.97 2.94 -9.77
CA ALA A 60 -7.93 1.98 -9.41
C ALA A 60 -6.78 2.01 -10.44
N PHE A 61 -7.10 2.02 -11.73
CA PHE A 61 -6.12 2.11 -12.80
C PHE A 61 -5.32 3.41 -12.75
N LYS A 62 -5.98 4.56 -12.58
CA LYS A 62 -5.30 5.86 -12.36
C LYS A 62 -4.36 5.80 -11.14
N ASN A 63 -4.76 5.09 -10.08
CA ASN A 63 -3.94 4.92 -8.88
C ASN A 63 -2.71 4.05 -9.15
N ILE A 64 -2.84 2.97 -9.93
CA ILE A 64 -1.70 2.14 -10.36
C ILE A 64 -0.70 2.98 -11.16
N LYS A 65 -1.16 3.77 -12.14
CA LYS A 65 -0.26 4.65 -12.92
C LYS A 65 0.51 5.61 -12.02
N LYS A 66 -0.14 6.23 -11.04
CA LYS A 66 0.52 7.10 -10.04
C LYS A 66 1.51 6.34 -9.18
N TYR A 67 1.17 5.12 -8.75
CA TYR A 67 2.03 4.27 -7.94
C TYR A 67 3.35 3.96 -8.65
N PHE A 68 3.30 3.50 -9.91
CA PHE A 68 4.52 3.21 -10.67
C PHE A 68 5.28 4.47 -11.06
N LYS A 69 4.57 5.55 -11.42
CA LYS A 69 5.19 6.84 -11.73
C LYS A 69 6.02 7.36 -10.54
N ALA A 70 5.48 7.32 -9.32
CA ALA A 70 6.21 7.76 -8.13
C ALA A 70 7.49 6.94 -7.88
N ARG A 71 7.46 5.63 -8.15
CA ARG A 71 8.64 4.75 -7.99
C ARG A 71 9.71 5.02 -9.04
N MET A 72 9.30 5.40 -10.25
CA MET A 72 10.20 5.79 -11.34
C MET A 72 10.80 7.18 -11.11
N GLU A 73 10.01 8.15 -10.65
CA GLU A 73 10.46 9.54 -10.44
C GLU A 73 11.30 9.72 -9.17
N HIS A 74 11.19 8.80 -8.21
CA HIS A 74 11.89 8.87 -6.94
C HIS A 74 12.66 7.59 -6.60
N PRO A 75 13.62 7.15 -7.44
CA PRO A 75 14.36 5.91 -7.23
C PRO A 75 15.09 5.89 -5.88
N GLN A 76 15.52 7.04 -5.36
CA GLN A 76 16.17 7.16 -4.06
C GLN A 76 15.29 6.75 -2.87
N MET A 77 13.96 6.79 -3.00
CA MET A 77 13.03 6.34 -1.96
C MET A 77 12.60 4.88 -2.14
N PHE A 78 12.57 4.39 -3.39
CA PHE A 78 11.92 3.11 -3.70
C PHE A 78 12.86 1.98 -4.16
N GLN A 79 14.10 2.28 -4.54
CA GLN A 79 15.10 1.29 -4.92
C GLN A 79 16.00 0.90 -3.74
N GLY A 80 16.47 -0.35 -3.74
CA GLY A 80 17.42 -0.82 -2.72
C GLY A 80 16.85 -0.90 -1.31
N LEU A 81 15.53 -0.89 -1.14
CA LEU A 81 14.85 -1.02 0.15
C LEU A 81 15.15 -2.37 0.79
N THR A 82 16.08 -2.37 1.74
CA THR A 82 16.47 -3.52 2.55
C THR A 82 16.40 -3.14 4.03
N PRO A 83 16.32 -4.12 4.95
CA PRO A 83 16.41 -3.82 6.39
C PRO A 83 17.70 -3.10 6.80
N GLN A 84 18.73 -3.11 5.95
CA GLN A 84 20.02 -2.44 6.17
C GLN A 84 20.06 -1.02 5.58
N SER A 85 19.32 -0.75 4.50
CA SER A 85 19.35 0.54 3.80
C SER A 85 18.58 1.63 4.54
N ILE A 86 17.53 1.24 5.27
CA ILE A 86 16.85 2.11 6.23
C ILE A 86 17.61 1.97 7.55
N PRO A 87 17.88 3.05 8.30
CA PRO A 87 18.49 2.99 9.63
C PRO A 87 17.51 2.41 10.67
N PHE A 88 16.81 1.32 10.33
CA PHE A 88 15.69 0.70 11.02
C PHE A 88 16.01 0.37 12.48
N ASP A 89 17.21 -0.11 12.77
CA ASP A 89 17.64 -0.35 14.16
C ASP A 89 17.73 0.97 14.95
N THR A 90 18.24 2.02 14.33
CA THR A 90 18.38 3.33 14.98
C THR A 90 17.03 4.05 15.08
N THR A 91 16.26 4.12 14.00
CA THR A 91 14.98 4.83 13.94
C THR A 91 13.86 4.08 14.63
N CYS A 92 13.59 2.83 14.27
CA CYS A 92 12.44 2.08 14.79
C CYS A 92 12.72 1.43 16.15
N ARG A 93 13.95 0.92 16.40
CA ARG A 93 14.26 0.18 17.63
C ARG A 93 14.83 1.05 18.74
N LYS A 94 15.89 1.84 18.49
CA LYS A 94 16.56 2.67 19.50
C LYS A 94 15.79 3.94 19.82
N HIS A 95 15.42 4.73 18.82
CA HIS A 95 14.70 5.99 19.01
C HIS A 95 13.17 5.84 19.02
N ARG A 96 12.65 4.66 18.65
CA ARG A 96 11.21 4.37 18.58
C ARG A 96 10.45 5.44 17.77
N LEU A 97 11.08 5.93 16.71
CA LEU A 97 10.54 6.95 15.82
C LEU A 97 9.25 6.45 15.18
N LEU A 98 9.25 5.23 14.64
CA LEU A 98 8.06 4.54 14.18
C LEU A 98 7.85 3.28 15.00
N THR A 99 6.66 3.11 15.55
CA THR A 99 6.26 1.90 16.26
C THR A 99 4.94 1.39 15.70
N VAL A 100 4.86 0.08 15.48
CA VAL A 100 3.65 -0.58 15.02
C VAL A 100 3.12 -1.45 16.15
N SER A 101 1.85 -1.26 16.50
CA SER A 101 1.19 -2.08 17.51
C SER A 101 1.18 -3.55 17.09
N ARG A 102 1.44 -4.45 18.05
CA ARG A 102 1.33 -5.89 17.82
C ARG A 102 -0.12 -6.38 17.75
N LYS A 103 -1.05 -5.58 18.27
CA LYS A 103 -2.48 -5.85 18.23
C LYS A 103 -3.13 -4.85 17.28
N ASN A 104 -4.02 -5.36 16.44
CA ASN A 104 -4.93 -4.50 15.69
C ASN A 104 -5.90 -3.84 16.67
N ASP A 105 -6.47 -2.72 16.25
CA ASP A 105 -7.56 -2.09 17.00
C ASP A 105 -8.86 -2.94 16.90
N PRO A 106 -9.95 -2.55 17.61
CA PRO A 106 -11.20 -3.30 17.58
C PRO A 106 -11.85 -3.44 16.19
N GLU A 107 -11.49 -2.58 15.23
CA GLU A 107 -11.97 -2.61 13.85
C GLU A 107 -11.01 -3.37 12.92
N GLY A 108 -9.94 -3.97 13.47
CA GLY A 108 -8.95 -4.75 12.71
C GLY A 108 -7.89 -3.90 12.00
N ARG A 109 -7.81 -2.60 12.27
CA ARG A 109 -6.82 -1.69 11.67
C ARG A 109 -5.46 -1.81 12.36
N VAL A 110 -4.39 -1.68 11.59
CA VAL A 110 -3.02 -1.62 12.11
C VAL A 110 -2.77 -0.22 12.69
N ALA A 111 -2.48 -0.15 13.99
CA ALA A 111 -2.09 1.11 14.64
C ALA A 111 -0.59 1.32 14.53
N ALA A 112 -0.17 2.40 13.86
CA ALA A 112 1.21 2.87 13.82
C ALA A 112 1.33 4.23 14.51
N MET A 113 2.38 4.43 15.30
CA MET A 113 2.66 5.67 16.01
C MET A 113 4.02 6.21 15.58
N LEU A 114 4.01 7.46 15.13
CA LEU A 114 5.20 8.22 14.78
C LEU A 114 5.55 9.19 15.92
N ASN A 115 6.65 8.96 16.61
CA ASN A 115 7.15 9.82 17.69
C ASN A 115 8.06 10.92 17.15
N ILE A 116 7.44 11.99 16.62
CA ILE A 116 8.17 13.12 16.03
C ILE A 116 9.09 13.81 17.04
N GLY A 117 8.76 13.81 18.34
CA GLY A 117 9.60 14.41 19.38
C GLY A 117 10.95 13.72 19.58
N ALA A 118 11.08 12.45 19.14
CA ALA A 118 12.34 11.71 19.15
C ALA A 118 13.08 11.79 17.81
N TRP A 119 12.56 12.52 16.82
CA TRP A 119 13.17 12.61 15.50
C TRP A 119 14.43 13.49 15.51
N ASN A 120 15.48 13.00 14.86
CA ASN A 120 16.72 13.73 14.63
C ASN A 120 17.10 13.62 13.15
N ALA A 121 16.99 14.73 12.42
CA ALA A 121 17.27 14.81 11.00
C ALA A 121 18.73 14.49 10.62
N ASN A 122 19.67 14.58 11.56
CA ASN A 122 21.08 14.20 11.35
C ASN A 122 21.28 12.68 11.36
N ILE A 123 20.32 11.91 11.90
CA ILE A 123 20.37 10.45 12.02
C ILE A 123 19.45 9.78 10.99
N CYS A 124 18.28 10.37 10.76
CA CYS A 124 17.28 9.89 9.84
C CYS A 124 16.71 11.10 9.11
N SER A 125 17.04 11.22 7.83
CA SER A 125 16.51 12.29 7.00
C SER A 125 15.00 12.12 6.81
N LEU A 126 14.34 13.17 6.32
CA LEU A 126 12.92 13.08 5.96
C LEU A 126 12.67 12.02 4.88
N ASN A 127 13.63 11.80 3.97
CA ASN A 127 13.50 10.78 2.93
C ASN A 127 13.63 9.37 3.51
N ASP A 128 14.35 9.17 4.61
CA ASP A 128 14.46 7.87 5.27
C ASP A 128 13.19 7.49 6.04
N LEU A 129 12.26 8.45 6.22
CA LEU A 129 10.96 8.28 6.86
C LEU A 129 9.85 7.83 5.90
N PHE A 130 10.01 8.03 4.59
CA PHE A 130 8.99 7.82 3.56
C PHE A 130 9.45 6.83 2.48
#